data_AF-A0A814QWR2-F1
#
_entry.id   AF-A0A814QWR2-F1
#
_cell.length_a   1.000
_cell.length_b   1.000
_cell.length_c   1.000
_cell.angle_alpha   90.00
_cell.angle_beta   90.00
_cell.angle_gamma   90.00
#
_symmetry.space_group_name_H-M   'P 1'
#
loop_
_entity.id
_entity.type
_entity.pdbx_description
1 polymer ?
#
loop_
_entity_poly.entity_id
_entity_poly.type
_entity_poly.pdbx_seq_one_letter_code
_entity_poly.pdbx_strand_id
1 'polypeptide(L)'
;MPLFLNKNQKQYTTVEANQTRMITKVRRVIDFANGRVKQWKFFNNVVPNTMIENIGDYFATVCALINCYRSVFVRDTRHDREIGDRIIALADETNKMKTYIDKLKDKQEKLKWVPMNAANVINDFPKMTFDELQELPLGCYQLKQSKAYTTEHLGQNGSFLVKVTDQKQDLLRAQIQSRHNNAVKYDIYIQYNKKKVLEWYCTCPNGSRLLGVMPTLLQ
;
A
#
# COMPACT_ATOMS: atom_id res chain seq x y z
N MET A 1 -16.42 5.30 4.39
CA MET A 1 -15.88 4.08 5.05
C MET A 1 -15.22 3.21 3.97
N PRO A 2 -14.11 2.49 4.25
CA PRO A 2 -13.55 1.53 3.29
C PRO A 2 -14.61 0.56 2.78
N LEU A 3 -14.51 0.16 1.52
CA LEU A 3 -15.43 -0.82 0.95
C LEU A 3 -15.16 -2.20 1.55
N PHE A 4 -16.19 -3.03 1.57
CA PHE A 4 -16.11 -4.44 1.92
C PHE A 4 -16.20 -5.28 0.65
N LEU A 5 -15.47 -6.40 0.61
CA LEU A 5 -15.60 -7.35 -0.48
C LEU A 5 -16.99 -7.98 -0.44
N ASN A 6 -17.65 -8.01 -1.60
CA ASN A 6 -18.93 -8.70 -1.74
C ASN A 6 -18.77 -10.22 -1.60
N LYS A 7 -19.88 -10.91 -1.30
CA LYS A 7 -19.91 -12.37 -1.27
C LYS A 7 -19.46 -12.90 -2.63
N ASN A 8 -18.47 -13.80 -2.64
CA ASN A 8 -17.79 -14.37 -3.82
C ASN A 8 -16.76 -13.47 -4.53
N GLN A 9 -16.55 -12.24 -4.09
CA GLN A 9 -15.52 -11.36 -4.65
C GLN A 9 -14.17 -11.62 -3.94
N LYS A 10 -13.16 -12.07 -4.70
CA LYS A 10 -11.81 -12.32 -4.15
C LYS A 10 -10.94 -11.07 -4.08
N GLN A 11 -11.25 -10.06 -4.90
CA GLN A 11 -10.46 -8.83 -5.04
C GLN A 11 -11.33 -7.64 -5.42
N TYR A 12 -11.00 -6.46 -4.91
CA TYR A 12 -11.61 -5.20 -5.32
C TYR A 12 -11.33 -4.88 -6.80
N THR A 13 -12.27 -4.21 -7.45
CA THR A 13 -11.98 -3.54 -8.73
C THR A 13 -10.89 -2.47 -8.51
N THR A 14 -10.22 -2.01 -9.58
CA THR A 14 -9.18 -0.98 -9.41
C THR A 14 -9.77 0.29 -8.79
N VAL A 15 -10.96 0.70 -9.23
CA VAL A 15 -11.68 1.86 -8.72
C VAL A 15 -11.99 1.69 -7.22
N GLU A 16 -12.58 0.56 -6.81
CA GLU A 16 -12.88 0.28 -5.40
C GLU A 16 -11.62 0.26 -4.52
N ALA A 17 -10.54 -0.34 -5.03
CA ALA A 17 -9.26 -0.40 -4.34
C ALA A 17 -8.63 1.00 -4.19
N ASN A 18 -8.72 1.83 -5.22
CA ASN A 18 -8.27 3.22 -5.20
C ASN A 18 -9.11 4.07 -4.23
N GLN A 19 -10.44 3.97 -4.26
CA GLN A 19 -11.34 4.67 -3.32
C GLN A 19 -11.04 4.29 -1.87
N THR A 20 -10.90 2.99 -1.59
CA THR A 20 -10.49 2.50 -0.27
C THR A 20 -9.13 3.09 0.14
N ARG A 21 -8.19 3.19 -0.81
CA ARG A 21 -6.89 3.81 -0.56
C ARG A 21 -7.01 5.29 -0.20
N MET A 22 -7.83 6.07 -0.91
CA MET A 22 -8.07 7.49 -0.60
C MET A 22 -8.58 7.67 0.84
N ILE A 23 -9.55 6.86 1.25
CA ILE A 23 -10.07 6.88 2.63
C ILE A 23 -8.96 6.57 3.64
N THR A 24 -8.13 5.55 3.38
CA THR A 24 -7.02 5.21 4.29
C THR A 24 -5.94 6.30 4.37
N LYS A 25 -5.77 7.14 3.33
CA LYS A 25 -4.87 8.29 3.37
C LYS A 25 -5.40 9.37 4.31
N VAL A 26 -6.65 9.77 4.13
CA VAL A 26 -7.30 10.78 5.00
C VAL A 26 -7.35 10.30 6.45
N ARG A 27 -7.68 9.02 6.66
CA ARG A 27 -7.69 8.41 7.99
C ARG A 27 -6.37 8.59 8.74
N ARG A 28 -5.21 8.51 8.07
CA ARG A 28 -3.92 8.67 8.76
C ARG A 28 -3.75 10.06 9.38
N VAL A 29 -4.22 11.10 8.71
CA VAL A 29 -4.19 12.48 9.23
C VAL A 29 -5.06 12.59 10.47
N ILE A 30 -6.27 12.00 10.41
CA ILE A 30 -7.22 11.96 11.52
C ILE A 30 -6.66 11.14 12.70
N ASP A 31 -6.10 9.95 12.45
CA ASP A 31 -5.53 9.08 13.47
C ASP A 31 -4.36 9.78 14.20
N PHE A 32 -3.57 10.59 13.50
CA PHE A 32 -2.51 11.39 14.10
C PHE A 32 -3.04 12.53 14.97
N ALA A 33 -4.04 13.28 14.50
CA ALA A 33 -4.71 14.31 15.28
C ALA A 33 -5.33 13.72 16.57
N ASN A 34 -6.04 12.60 16.44
CA ASN A 34 -6.58 11.84 17.56
C ASN A 34 -5.47 11.36 18.50
N GLY A 35 -4.31 10.98 17.97
CA GLY A 35 -3.12 10.62 18.75
C GLY A 35 -2.70 11.73 19.72
N ARG A 36 -2.81 13.01 19.34
CA ARG A 36 -2.50 14.15 20.22
C ARG A 36 -3.50 14.29 21.36
N VAL A 37 -4.79 14.11 21.07
CA VAL A 37 -5.83 14.13 22.11
C VAL A 37 -5.63 12.98 23.09
N LYS A 38 -5.28 11.79 22.59
CA LYS A 38 -4.99 10.60 23.40
C LYS A 38 -3.72 10.70 24.26
N GLN A 39 -2.89 11.73 24.11
CA GLN A 39 -1.80 11.99 25.07
C GLN A 39 -2.32 12.51 26.42
N TRP A 40 -3.55 13.00 26.46
CA TRP A 40 -4.21 13.42 27.70
C TRP A 40 -4.82 12.21 28.38
N LYS A 41 -4.41 11.94 29.63
CA LYS A 41 -4.82 10.74 30.40
C LYS A 41 -6.34 10.54 30.42
N PHE A 42 -7.11 11.62 30.50
CA PHE A 42 -8.57 11.55 30.48
C PHE A 42 -9.11 10.87 29.21
N PHE A 43 -8.61 11.26 28.03
CA PHE A 43 -9.05 10.73 26.74
C PHE A 43 -8.38 9.41 26.32
N ASN A 44 -7.35 8.97 27.05
CA ASN A 44 -6.71 7.68 26.82
C ASN A 44 -7.34 6.53 27.63
N ASN A 45 -8.28 6.83 28.51
CA ASN A 45 -8.90 5.87 29.42
C ASN A 45 -10.42 5.82 29.23
N VAL A 46 -11.06 4.84 29.86
CA VAL A 46 -12.52 4.76 29.92
C VAL A 46 -13.04 5.94 30.74
N VAL A 47 -13.89 6.76 30.13
CA VAL A 47 -14.50 7.93 30.77
C VAL A 47 -15.75 7.48 31.55
N PRO A 48 -15.91 7.87 32.83
CA PRO A 48 -17.12 7.57 33.59
C PRO A 48 -18.38 8.16 32.94
N ASN A 49 -19.51 7.44 33.02
CA ASN A 49 -20.77 7.91 32.42
C ASN A 49 -21.25 9.26 32.97
N THR A 50 -20.91 9.58 34.21
CA THR A 50 -21.22 10.89 34.85
C THR A 50 -20.56 12.07 34.14
N MET A 51 -19.53 11.82 33.34
CA MET A 51 -18.77 12.85 32.62
C MET A 51 -19.22 13.00 31.17
N ILE A 52 -20.22 12.22 30.70
CA ILE A 52 -20.71 12.26 29.32
C ILE A 52 -21.27 13.63 28.98
N GLU A 53 -22.00 14.27 29.90
CA GLU A 53 -22.60 15.59 29.68
C GLU A 53 -21.54 16.66 29.38
N ASN A 54 -20.35 16.54 29.99
CA ASN A 54 -19.26 17.51 29.88
C ASN A 54 -18.14 17.08 28.92
N ILE A 55 -18.23 15.88 28.33
CA ILE A 55 -17.13 15.32 27.52
C ILE A 55 -16.81 16.18 26.30
N GLY A 56 -17.84 16.81 25.73
CA GLY A 56 -17.72 17.74 24.61
C GLY A 56 -16.88 18.97 24.99
N ASP A 57 -17.15 19.57 26.15
CA ASP A 57 -16.45 20.75 26.64
C ASP A 57 -14.99 20.45 26.99
N TYR A 58 -14.74 19.30 27.61
CA TYR A 58 -13.37 18.84 27.87
C TYR A 58 -12.61 18.61 26.57
N PHE A 59 -13.26 18.03 25.56
CA PHE A 59 -12.63 17.79 24.26
C PHE A 59 -12.32 19.11 23.55
N ALA A 60 -13.27 20.05 23.55
CA ALA A 60 -13.08 21.37 22.98
C ALA A 60 -11.94 22.13 23.67
N THR A 61 -11.89 22.08 25.01
CA THR A 61 -10.83 22.70 25.81
C THR A 61 -9.46 22.12 25.47
N VAL A 62 -9.33 20.79 25.42
CA VAL A 62 -8.08 20.13 25.04
C VAL A 62 -7.67 20.47 23.61
N CYS A 63 -8.62 20.51 22.67
CA CYS A 63 -8.33 20.92 21.30
C CYS A 63 -7.86 22.38 21.22
N ALA A 64 -8.48 23.29 21.97
CA ALA A 64 -8.03 24.69 22.07
C ALA A 64 -6.60 24.79 22.62
N LEU A 65 -6.27 24.03 23.68
CA LEU A 65 -4.91 23.96 24.22
C LEU A 65 -3.90 23.39 23.21
N ILE A 66 -4.27 22.33 22.49
CA ILE A 66 -3.43 21.76 21.43
C ILE A 66 -3.17 22.80 20.34
N ASN A 67 -4.21 23.51 19.88
CA ASN A 67 -4.09 24.52 18.83
C ASN A 67 -3.29 25.75 19.26
N CYS A 68 -3.38 26.14 20.54
CA CYS A 68 -2.66 27.29 21.07
C CYS A 68 -1.17 27.01 21.29
N TYR A 69 -0.84 25.84 21.84
CA TYR A 69 0.52 25.59 22.36
C TYR A 69 1.33 24.57 21.56
N ARG A 70 0.72 23.75 20.71
CA ARG A 70 1.46 22.75 19.92
C ARG A 70 1.68 23.24 18.50
N SER A 71 2.81 22.82 17.91
CA SER A 71 3.07 23.05 16.50
C SER A 71 1.98 22.42 15.63
N VAL A 72 1.68 23.06 14.51
CA VAL A 72 0.82 22.48 13.46
C VAL A 72 1.41 21.12 13.07
N PHE A 73 0.59 20.06 13.07
CA PHE A 73 1.06 18.70 12.78
C PHE A 73 1.23 18.39 11.30
N VAL A 74 0.56 19.13 10.42
CA VAL A 74 0.71 19.00 8.97
C VAL A 74 1.00 20.38 8.42
N ARG A 75 2.13 20.51 7.72
CA ARG A 75 2.40 21.68 6.87
C ARG A 75 2.23 21.21 5.45
N ASP A 76 1.35 21.87 4.70
CA ASP A 76 1.17 21.61 3.28
C ASP A 76 2.43 22.05 2.55
N THR A 77 3.14 21.11 1.94
CA THR A 77 4.30 21.40 1.09
C THR A 77 3.88 21.39 -0.38
N ARG A 78 4.64 22.05 -1.25
CA ARG A 78 4.42 21.97 -2.70
C ARG A 78 4.40 20.52 -3.20
N HIS A 79 5.21 19.66 -2.59
CA HIS A 79 5.27 18.23 -2.90
C HIS A 79 3.95 17.52 -2.56
N ASP A 80 3.30 17.87 -1.45
CA ASP A 80 2.02 17.28 -1.04
C ASP A 80 0.89 17.59 -2.04
N ARG A 81 0.91 18.80 -2.63
CA ARG A 81 -0.02 19.18 -3.69
C ARG A 81 0.17 18.34 -4.95
N GLU A 82 1.42 18.19 -5.40
CA GLU A 82 1.75 17.35 -6.57
C GLU A 82 1.34 15.89 -6.35
N ILE A 83 1.49 15.38 -5.12
CA ILE A 83 1.00 14.06 -4.72
C ILE A 83 -0.53 14.00 -4.76
N GLY A 84 -1.21 15.04 -4.27
CA GLY A 84 -2.66 15.17 -4.29
C GLY A 84 -3.21 15.11 -5.71
N ASP A 85 -2.64 15.89 -6.62
CA ASP A 85 -3.03 15.92 -8.03
C ASP A 85 -2.81 14.55 -8.70
N ARG A 86 -1.68 13.90 -8.41
CA ARG A 86 -1.38 12.55 -8.90
C ARG A 86 -2.37 11.51 -8.35
N ILE A 87 -2.79 11.64 -7.10
CA ILE A 87 -3.80 10.75 -6.50
C ILE A 87 -5.15 10.93 -7.18
N ILE A 88 -5.56 12.17 -7.44
CA ILE A 88 -6.84 12.47 -8.10
C ILE A 88 -6.80 11.91 -9.54
N ALA A 89 -5.72 12.16 -10.28
CA ALA A 89 -5.56 11.67 -11.64
C ALA A 89 -5.61 10.13 -11.73
N LEU A 90 -5.09 9.42 -10.72
CA LEU A 90 -5.05 7.96 -10.68
C LEU A 90 -6.29 7.32 -10.02
N ALA A 91 -7.21 8.10 -9.44
CA ALA A 91 -8.32 7.58 -8.67
C ALA A 91 -9.26 6.69 -9.52
N ASP A 92 -9.58 7.18 -10.72
CA ASP A 92 -10.50 6.53 -11.67
C ASP A 92 -9.77 5.73 -12.77
N GLU A 93 -8.44 5.72 -12.72
CA GLU A 93 -7.62 4.97 -13.67
C GLU A 93 -7.71 3.45 -13.44
N THR A 94 -7.58 2.71 -14.54
CA THR A 94 -7.62 1.25 -14.51
C THR A 94 -6.21 0.66 -14.48
N ASN A 95 -6.03 -0.46 -13.78
CA ASN A 95 -4.73 -1.10 -13.72
C ASN A 95 -4.49 -1.88 -15.03
N LYS A 96 -3.65 -1.31 -15.90
CA LYS A 96 -3.32 -1.87 -17.22
C LYS A 96 -2.72 -3.28 -17.09
N MET A 97 -1.88 -3.52 -16.08
CA MET A 97 -1.30 -4.83 -15.81
C MET A 97 -2.36 -5.85 -15.40
N LYS A 98 -3.34 -5.45 -14.57
CA LYS A 98 -4.48 -6.31 -14.24
C LYS A 98 -5.24 -6.72 -15.50
N THR A 99 -5.62 -5.75 -16.33
CA THR A 99 -6.32 -6.03 -17.60
C THR A 99 -5.52 -6.96 -18.52
N TYR A 100 -4.20 -6.78 -18.59
CA TYR A 100 -3.32 -7.65 -19.37
C TYR A 100 -3.29 -9.08 -18.83
N ILE A 101 -3.11 -9.26 -17.51
CA ILE A 101 -3.06 -10.58 -16.87
C ILE A 101 -4.42 -11.29 -16.95
N ASP A 102 -5.53 -10.56 -16.81
CA ASP A 102 -6.87 -11.14 -16.94
C ASP A 102 -7.11 -11.62 -18.38
N LYS A 103 -6.72 -10.83 -19.40
CA LYS A 103 -6.77 -11.27 -20.82
C LYS A 103 -5.92 -12.51 -21.09
N LEU A 104 -4.73 -12.62 -20.51
CA LEU A 104 -3.88 -13.81 -20.66
C LEU A 104 -4.54 -15.07 -20.08
N LYS A 105 -5.24 -14.93 -18.94
CA LYS A 105 -5.99 -16.04 -18.33
C LYS A 105 -7.17 -16.46 -19.18
N ASP A 106 -7.92 -15.48 -19.72
CA ASP A 106 -9.13 -15.73 -20.51
C ASP A 106 -8.82 -16.40 -21.85
N LYS A 107 -7.75 -15.96 -22.52
CA LYS A 107 -7.32 -16.53 -23.81
C LYS A 107 -6.65 -17.91 -23.69
N GLN A 108 -6.52 -18.46 -22.48
CA GLN A 108 -5.68 -19.63 -22.19
C GLN A 108 -4.24 -19.50 -22.71
N GLU A 109 -3.76 -18.29 -23.00
CA GLU A 109 -2.37 -18.01 -23.36
C GLU A 109 -1.52 -18.20 -22.10
N LYS A 110 -1.07 -19.45 -21.90
CA LYS A 110 -0.22 -19.81 -20.77
C LYS A 110 1.20 -19.39 -21.07
N LEU A 111 1.59 -18.22 -20.56
CA LEU A 111 3.00 -17.90 -20.40
C LEU A 111 3.68 -19.04 -19.64
N LYS A 112 4.76 -19.59 -20.21
CA LYS A 112 5.56 -20.62 -19.55
C LYS A 112 6.40 -19.93 -18.47
N TRP A 113 5.94 -20.05 -17.23
CA TRP A 113 6.62 -19.53 -16.06
C TRP A 113 7.59 -20.55 -15.50
N VAL A 114 8.87 -20.21 -15.47
CA VAL A 114 9.93 -21.05 -14.93
C VAL A 114 10.47 -20.40 -13.65
N PRO A 115 10.64 -21.13 -12.54
CA PRO A 115 11.35 -20.62 -11.37
C PRO A 115 12.70 -20.03 -11.73
N MET A 116 13.03 -18.88 -11.13
CA MET A 116 14.35 -18.30 -11.27
C MET A 116 15.39 -19.18 -10.54
N ASN A 117 16.51 -19.42 -11.20
CA ASN A 117 17.69 -20.14 -10.75
C ASN A 117 18.93 -19.43 -11.30
N ALA A 118 20.12 -20.01 -11.09
CA ALA A 118 21.38 -19.43 -11.53
C ALA A 118 21.51 -19.25 -13.07
N ALA A 119 20.75 -20.02 -13.87
CA ALA A 119 20.84 -19.99 -15.33
C ALA A 119 19.94 -18.93 -15.98
N ASN A 120 18.87 -18.49 -15.32
CA ASN A 120 17.90 -17.49 -15.82
C ASN A 120 17.80 -16.27 -14.89
N VAL A 121 18.94 -15.89 -14.28
CA VAL A 121 19.04 -14.69 -13.44
C VAL A 121 18.69 -13.45 -14.25
N ILE A 122 17.82 -12.61 -13.70
CA ILE A 122 17.51 -11.29 -14.27
C ILE A 122 18.65 -10.33 -13.91
N ASN A 123 19.50 -10.02 -14.88
CA ASN A 123 20.63 -9.10 -14.69
C ASN A 123 20.26 -7.63 -14.93
N ASP A 124 19.07 -7.37 -15.45
CA ASP A 124 18.62 -6.05 -15.90
C ASP A 124 17.43 -5.51 -15.12
N PHE A 125 17.10 -6.13 -13.98
CA PHE A 125 16.12 -5.59 -13.04
C PHE A 125 16.62 -4.26 -12.45
N PRO A 126 15.78 -3.21 -12.41
CA PRO A 126 16.23 -1.87 -12.10
C PRO A 126 16.64 -1.73 -10.64
N LYS A 127 17.71 -0.97 -10.42
CA LYS A 127 18.10 -0.47 -9.09
C LYS A 127 17.49 0.91 -8.90
N MET A 128 16.44 0.98 -8.07
CA MET A 128 15.74 2.22 -7.76
C MET A 128 16.20 2.77 -6.40
N THR A 129 16.28 4.08 -6.30
CA THR A 129 16.50 4.81 -5.05
C THR A 129 15.30 4.69 -4.11
N PHE A 130 15.49 5.05 -2.84
CA PHE A 130 14.38 5.03 -1.87
C PHE A 130 13.24 5.96 -2.28
N ASP A 131 13.55 7.13 -2.83
CA ASP A 131 12.57 8.12 -3.26
C ASP A 131 11.77 7.62 -4.47
N GLU A 132 12.43 6.99 -5.44
CA GLU A 132 11.75 6.35 -6.58
C GLU A 132 10.84 5.19 -6.13
N LEU A 133 11.23 4.44 -5.09
CA LEU A 133 10.41 3.37 -4.53
C LEU A 133 9.19 3.91 -3.76
N GLN A 134 9.23 5.14 -3.25
CA GLN A 134 8.08 5.78 -2.62
C GLN A 134 7.00 6.18 -3.63
N GLU A 135 7.35 6.36 -4.90
CA GLU A 135 6.38 6.59 -5.96
C GLU A 135 5.56 5.35 -6.31
N LEU A 136 6.10 4.15 -6.08
CA LEU A 136 5.34 2.92 -6.16
C LEU A 136 4.28 2.89 -5.07
N PRO A 137 3.21 2.08 -5.18
CA PRO A 137 2.14 2.12 -4.21
C PRO A 137 2.43 1.44 -2.88
N LEU A 138 3.71 1.32 -2.57
CA LEU A 138 4.27 0.80 -1.35
C LEU A 138 4.42 1.96 -0.36
N GLY A 139 4.08 1.71 0.90
CA GLY A 139 4.24 2.71 1.95
C GLY A 139 5.67 2.85 2.38
N CYS A 140 6.10 4.04 2.81
CA CYS A 140 7.41 4.22 3.47
C CYS A 140 7.60 3.20 4.62
N TYR A 141 6.52 2.87 5.34
CA TYR A 141 6.54 1.79 6.34
C TYR A 141 6.74 0.39 5.74
N GLN A 142 6.12 0.10 4.59
CA GLN A 142 6.31 -1.16 3.88
C GLN A 142 7.73 -1.27 3.32
N LEU A 143 8.30 -0.16 2.81
CA LEU A 143 9.69 -0.10 2.37
C LEU A 143 10.67 -0.33 3.53
N LYS A 144 10.41 0.25 4.72
CA LYS A 144 11.23 0.00 5.92
C LYS A 144 11.17 -1.46 6.37
N GLN A 145 10.00 -2.09 6.31
CA GLN A 145 9.84 -3.51 6.65
C GLN A 145 10.38 -4.46 5.56
N SER A 146 10.64 -3.96 4.34
CA SER A 146 11.03 -4.80 3.21
C SER A 146 12.28 -5.61 3.52
N LYS A 147 13.27 -5.03 4.20
CA LYS A 147 14.51 -5.73 4.59
C LYS A 147 14.25 -6.96 5.46
N ALA A 148 13.48 -6.80 6.54
CA ALA A 148 13.13 -7.91 7.42
C ALA A 148 12.33 -8.99 6.67
N TYR A 149 11.40 -8.56 5.81
CA TYR A 149 10.57 -9.44 5.01
C TYR A 149 11.40 -10.24 3.99
N THR A 150 12.36 -9.59 3.32
CA THR A 150 13.29 -10.23 2.40
C THR A 150 14.13 -11.28 3.12
N THR A 151 14.63 -11.00 4.33
CA THR A 151 15.38 -11.99 5.12
C THR A 151 14.55 -13.21 5.49
N GLU A 152 13.31 -13.02 5.95
CA GLU A 152 12.38 -14.12 6.27
C GLU A 152 12.12 -15.00 5.04
N HIS A 153 11.89 -14.36 3.89
CA HIS A 153 11.50 -15.04 2.68
C HIS A 153 12.65 -15.62 1.85
N LEU A 154 13.89 -15.16 2.06
CA LEU A 154 15.10 -15.75 1.48
C LEU A 154 15.75 -16.80 2.40
N GLY A 155 15.24 -17.00 3.62
CA GLY A 155 15.71 -18.03 4.53
C GLY A 155 15.38 -19.46 4.05
N GLN A 156 15.93 -20.48 4.72
CA GLN A 156 15.77 -21.91 4.34
C GLN A 156 14.32 -22.39 4.29
N ASN A 157 13.41 -21.74 5.02
CA ASN A 157 11.97 -22.04 5.04
C ASN A 157 11.12 -21.01 4.28
N GLY A 158 11.77 -20.13 3.52
CA GLY A 158 11.12 -19.06 2.78
C GLY A 158 10.24 -19.60 1.65
N SER A 159 9.02 -19.09 1.56
CA SER A 159 8.03 -19.48 0.54
C SER A 159 8.03 -18.59 -0.72
N PHE A 160 9.00 -17.67 -0.82
CA PHE A 160 9.08 -16.69 -1.90
C PHE A 160 9.66 -17.32 -3.15
N LEU A 161 8.91 -17.21 -4.25
CA LEU A 161 9.27 -17.83 -5.52
C LEU A 161 9.15 -16.81 -6.63
N VAL A 162 10.28 -16.41 -7.22
CA VAL A 162 10.28 -15.60 -8.45
C VAL A 162 10.26 -16.53 -9.65
N LYS A 163 9.42 -16.22 -10.61
CA LYS A 163 9.27 -16.92 -11.88
C LYS A 163 9.46 -15.93 -13.03
N VAL A 164 10.17 -16.40 -14.05
CA VAL A 164 10.48 -15.67 -15.27
C VAL A 164 9.89 -16.39 -16.48
N THR A 165 9.84 -15.70 -17.61
CA THR A 165 9.36 -16.28 -18.86
C THR A 165 10.19 -15.75 -20.04
N ASP A 166 10.61 -16.66 -20.92
CA ASP A 166 11.39 -16.30 -22.11
C ASP A 166 10.53 -15.58 -23.17
N GLN A 167 9.21 -15.72 -23.06
CA GLN A 167 8.25 -15.11 -23.98
C GLN A 167 8.11 -13.60 -23.74
N LYS A 168 8.48 -13.11 -22.56
CA LYS A 168 8.36 -11.70 -22.17
C LYS A 168 9.37 -11.34 -21.08
N GLN A 169 10.57 -10.92 -21.50
CA GLN A 169 11.70 -10.64 -20.61
C GLN A 169 11.47 -9.42 -19.69
N ASP A 170 10.64 -8.47 -20.10
CA ASP A 170 10.27 -7.27 -19.32
C ASP A 170 9.21 -7.53 -18.24
N LEU A 171 8.80 -8.79 -18.03
CA LEU A 171 7.75 -9.18 -17.08
C LEU A 171 8.23 -10.31 -16.16
N LEU A 172 8.08 -10.10 -14.85
CA LEU A 172 8.32 -11.13 -13.84
C LEU A 172 7.05 -11.42 -13.05
N ARG A 173 7.00 -12.63 -12.49
CA ARG A 173 5.96 -13.06 -11.54
C ARG A 173 6.62 -13.49 -10.24
N ALA A 174 6.26 -12.89 -9.14
CA ALA A 174 6.65 -13.34 -7.81
C ALA A 174 5.45 -13.95 -7.08
N GLN A 175 5.66 -15.05 -6.37
CA GLN A 175 4.68 -15.65 -5.48
C GLN A 175 5.05 -15.34 -4.04
N ILE A 176 4.08 -14.84 -3.28
CA ILE A 176 4.23 -14.38 -1.91
C ILE A 176 3.15 -15.01 -1.03
N GLN A 177 3.50 -15.40 0.19
CA GLN A 177 2.54 -15.92 1.16
C GLN A 177 1.80 -14.78 1.88
N SER A 178 0.52 -14.99 2.16
CA SER A 178 -0.28 -14.01 2.91
C SER A 178 0.15 -13.97 4.37
N ARG A 179 0.39 -12.76 4.88
CA ARG A 179 0.64 -12.49 6.32
C ARG A 179 -0.55 -12.81 7.23
N HIS A 180 -1.75 -12.92 6.68
CA HIS A 180 -2.98 -13.12 7.46
C HIS A 180 -3.46 -14.56 7.41
N ASN A 181 -2.93 -15.37 6.48
CA ASN A 181 -3.32 -16.76 6.32
C ASN A 181 -2.21 -17.55 5.64
N ASN A 182 -1.60 -18.48 6.38
CA ASN A 182 -0.48 -19.27 5.89
C ASN A 182 -0.82 -20.15 4.67
N ALA A 183 -2.09 -20.51 4.47
CA ALA A 183 -2.52 -21.30 3.31
C ALA A 183 -2.69 -20.48 2.03
N VAL A 184 -2.76 -19.15 2.12
CA VAL A 184 -3.04 -18.28 0.98
C VAL A 184 -1.75 -17.75 0.38
N LYS A 185 -1.60 -17.89 -0.94
CA LYS A 185 -0.51 -17.30 -1.71
C LYS A 185 -1.07 -16.33 -2.74
N TYR A 186 -0.39 -15.21 -2.92
CA TYR A 186 -0.70 -14.22 -3.95
C TYR A 186 0.38 -14.20 -5.00
N ASP A 187 0.00 -13.84 -6.22
CA ASP A 187 0.91 -13.59 -7.32
C ASP A 187 1.04 -12.09 -7.51
N ILE A 188 2.27 -11.64 -7.68
CA ILE A 188 2.64 -10.28 -8.02
C ILE A 188 3.26 -10.31 -9.41
N TYR A 189 2.73 -9.54 -10.32
CA TYR A 189 3.25 -9.32 -11.66
C TYR A 189 3.91 -7.94 -11.68
N ILE A 190 5.14 -7.87 -12.17
CA ILE A 190 5.91 -6.62 -12.25
C ILE A 190 6.46 -6.51 -13.66
N GLN A 191 6.08 -5.44 -14.36
CA GLN A 191 6.69 -5.06 -15.62
C GLN A 191 7.71 -3.96 -15.36
N TYR A 192 8.89 -4.10 -15.96
CA TYR A 192 10.03 -3.24 -15.67
C TYR A 192 10.85 -2.99 -16.94
N ASN A 193 11.74 -2.02 -16.84
CA ASN A 193 12.88 -1.88 -17.75
C ASN A 193 14.15 -1.69 -16.92
N LYS A 194 15.30 -1.52 -17.59
CA LYS A 194 16.60 -1.34 -16.94
C LYS A 194 16.68 -0.17 -15.96
N LYS A 195 15.77 0.80 -16.07
CA LYS A 195 15.76 2.02 -15.26
C LYS A 195 14.78 1.96 -14.10
N LYS A 196 13.56 1.44 -14.31
CA LYS A 196 12.49 1.47 -13.30
C LYS A 196 11.43 0.40 -13.51
N VAL A 197 10.65 0.18 -12.45
CA VAL A 197 9.36 -0.52 -12.52
C VAL A 197 8.36 0.38 -13.25
N LEU A 198 7.63 -0.21 -14.21
CA LEU A 198 6.67 0.50 -15.06
C LEU A 198 5.24 0.27 -14.58
N GLU A 199 4.87 -0.99 -14.38
CA GLU A 199 3.51 -1.41 -14.05
C GLU A 199 3.57 -2.59 -13.09
N TRP A 200 2.55 -2.75 -12.25
CA TRP A 200 2.46 -3.87 -11.32
C TRP A 200 1.00 -4.28 -11.09
N TYR A 201 0.82 -5.52 -10.66
CA TYR A 201 -0.46 -6.04 -10.24
C TYR A 201 -0.27 -7.17 -9.24
N CYS A 202 -1.00 -7.14 -8.13
CA CYS A 202 -1.02 -8.24 -7.17
C CYS A 202 -2.42 -8.85 -7.11
N THR A 203 -2.53 -10.17 -6.95
CA THR A 203 -3.82 -10.88 -6.83
C THR A 203 -4.42 -10.82 -5.43
N CYS A 204 -3.79 -10.14 -4.48
CA CYS A 204 -4.35 -9.93 -3.14
C CYS A 204 -5.58 -9.01 -3.18
N PRO A 205 -6.45 -9.01 -2.15
CA PRO A 205 -7.69 -8.23 -2.14
C PRO A 205 -7.57 -6.77 -2.58
N ASN A 206 -6.46 -6.10 -2.21
CA ASN A 206 -6.18 -4.69 -2.52
C ASN A 206 -5.16 -4.50 -3.66
N GLY A 207 -4.72 -5.58 -4.31
CA GLY A 207 -3.55 -5.61 -5.18
C GLY A 207 -3.76 -5.01 -6.57
N SER A 208 -5.00 -4.66 -6.91
CA SER A 208 -5.37 -3.94 -8.13
C SER A 208 -5.12 -2.44 -8.07
N ARG A 209 -4.80 -1.89 -6.89
CA ARG A 209 -4.62 -0.45 -6.68
C ARG A 209 -3.44 0.13 -7.47
N LEU A 210 -3.61 1.38 -7.91
CA LEU A 210 -2.56 2.20 -8.49
C LEU A 210 -2.04 3.24 -7.50
N LEU A 211 -2.89 3.65 -6.57
CA LEU A 211 -2.59 4.70 -5.61
C LEU A 211 -1.58 4.25 -4.54
N GLY A 212 -0.52 5.02 -4.42
CA GLY A 212 0.50 4.80 -3.41
C GLY A 212 0.24 5.35 -2.05
N VAL A 213 1.27 5.43 -1.25
CA VAL A 213 1.20 5.96 0.11
C VAL A 213 1.73 7.38 0.07
N MET A 214 1.14 8.28 0.85
CA MET A 214 1.74 9.60 0.95
C MET A 214 3.12 9.44 1.58
N PRO A 215 4.20 10.01 1.00
CA PRO A 215 5.40 10.25 1.74
C PRO A 215 5.03 11.05 2.99
N THR A 216 5.78 10.75 4.04
CA THR A 216 5.65 11.29 5.39
C THR A 216 5.13 12.73 5.47
N LEU A 217 3.84 12.90 5.76
CA LEU A 217 3.24 14.12 6.33
C LEU A 217 3.74 14.41 7.77
N LEU A 218 4.85 13.79 8.17
CA LEU A 218 5.35 13.79 9.55
C LEU A 218 6.82 14.20 9.51
N GLN A 219 7.02 15.51 9.65
CA GLN A 219 8.23 16.06 10.24
C GLN A 219 8.11 16.02 11.76
#